data_AF-A0A819QJZ2-F1
#
_entry.id   AF-A0A819QJZ2-F1
#
_cell.length_a   1.000
_cell.length_b   1.000
_cell.length_c   1.000
_cell.angle_alpha   90.00
_cell.angle_beta   90.00
_cell.angle_gamma   90.00
#
_symmetry.space_group_name_H-M   'P 1'
#
loop_
_entity.id
_entity.type
_entity.pdbx_description
1 polymer ?
#
loop_
_entity_poly.entity_id
_entity_poly.type
_entity_poly.pdbx_seq_one_letter_code
_entity_poly.pdbx_strand_id
1 'polypeptide(L)'
;KKWLCLQYHSDNQIKKPDELENEMQEPLSPINEKLLDRICGSLIGMALGDALGAHVEFRPHEYLLANPVKDLEGGGTWGLKKGQVLSLHRIL
;
A
#
# COMPACT_ATOMS: atom_id res chain seq x y z
N LYS A 1 1.12 11.63 -16.39
CA LYS A 1 0.90 10.60 -17.44
C LYS A 1 -0.59 10.27 -17.47
N LYS A 2 -1.24 10.36 -18.63
CA LYS A 2 -2.72 10.37 -18.82
C LYS A 2 -3.42 9.00 -18.62
N TRP A 3 -2.70 7.97 -18.19
CA TRP A 3 -3.08 6.57 -18.33
C TRP A 3 -3.19 5.81 -16.99
N LEU A 4 -3.19 6.52 -15.86
CA LEU A 4 -3.22 5.91 -14.51
C LEU A 4 -4.63 5.74 -13.93
N CYS A 5 -5.69 6.17 -14.63
CA CYS A 5 -7.06 6.11 -14.14
C CYS A 5 -7.94 5.32 -15.11
N LEU A 6 -7.73 4.01 -15.21
CA LEU A 6 -8.74 3.11 -15.77
C LEU A 6 -9.36 2.39 -14.58
N GLN A 7 -10.55 2.84 -14.17
CA GLN A 7 -11.40 2.09 -13.25
C GLN A 7 -12.47 1.35 -14.07
N TYR A 8 -12.70 0.10 -13.69
CA TYR A 8 -13.70 -0.76 -14.32
C TYR A 8 -15.10 -0.25 -13.97
N HIS A 9 -15.89 0.06 -14.99
CA HIS A 9 -17.28 0.48 -14.88
C HIS A 9 -18.20 -0.66 -15.28
N SER A 10 -19.25 -0.92 -14.49
CA SER A 10 -20.29 -1.92 -14.78
C SER A 10 -21.01 -1.67 -16.12
N ASP A 11 -21.00 -0.43 -16.60
CA ASP A 11 -21.84 0.05 -17.71
C ASP A 11 -21.03 0.35 -18.99
N ASN A 12 -19.75 -0.03 -19.03
CA ASN A 12 -18.86 0.14 -20.19
C ASN A 12 -18.65 1.60 -20.68
N GLN A 13 -18.98 2.61 -19.87
CA GLN A 13 -18.75 4.02 -20.19
C GLN A 13 -17.46 4.54 -19.56
N ILE A 14 -16.70 5.35 -20.31
CA ILE A 14 -15.50 6.04 -19.82
C ILE A 14 -15.93 7.38 -19.24
N LYS A 15 -15.70 7.58 -17.93
CA LYS A 15 -16.00 8.83 -17.21
C LYS A 15 -14.72 9.57 -16.83
N LYS A 16 -14.77 10.89 -16.75
CA LYS A 16 -13.66 11.71 -16.25
C LYS A 16 -13.59 11.66 -14.71
N PRO A 17 -12.42 11.97 -14.10
CA PRO A 17 -12.28 12.00 -12.64
C PRO A 17 -13.30 12.90 -11.94
N ASP A 18 -13.51 14.12 -12.44
CA ASP A 18 -14.47 15.05 -11.84
C ASP A 18 -15.92 14.55 -11.94
N GLU A 19 -16.23 13.75 -12.97
CA GLU A 19 -17.56 13.14 -13.16
C GLU A 19 -17.76 11.97 -12.18
N LEU A 20 -16.70 11.20 -11.89
CA LEU A 20 -16.70 10.14 -10.88
C LEU A 20 -16.89 10.69 -9.47
N GLU A 21 -16.17 11.76 -9.12
CA GLU A 21 -16.27 12.39 -7.79
C GLU A 21 -17.70 12.90 -7.50
N ASN A 22 -18.39 13.42 -8.52
CA ASN A 22 -19.79 13.84 -8.41
C ASN A 22 -20.77 12.66 -8.28
N GLU A 23 -20.41 11.48 -8.81
CA GLU A 23 -21.19 10.24 -8.70
C GLU A 23 -20.91 9.46 -7.41
N MET A 24 -19.76 9.70 -6.78
CA MET A 24 -19.43 9.21 -5.45
C MET A 24 -20.28 9.94 -4.39
N GLN A 25 -21.59 9.72 -4.41
CA GLN A 25 -22.44 10.09 -3.29
C GLN A 25 -22.23 9.08 -2.13
N GLU A 26 -22.06 9.63 -0.93
CA GLU A 26 -22.00 8.94 0.37
C GLU A 26 -23.04 7.80 0.50
N PRO A 27 -22.71 6.75 1.26
CA PRO A 27 -22.42 5.43 0.74
C PRO A 27 -23.64 4.73 0.13
N LEU A 28 -23.41 4.08 -1.01
CA LEU A 28 -24.34 3.15 -1.62
C LEU A 28 -24.55 1.94 -0.69
N SER A 29 -25.70 1.90 -0.01
CA SER A 29 -26.20 0.74 0.75
C SER A 29 -25.38 0.41 2.01
N PRO A 30 -25.84 -0.48 2.92
CA PRO A 30 -25.05 -0.83 4.09
C PRO A 30 -23.73 -1.46 3.65
N ILE A 31 -22.64 -0.83 4.09
CA ILE A 31 -21.28 -1.26 3.76
C ILE A 31 -21.13 -2.73 4.16
N ASN A 32 -20.69 -3.56 3.22
CA ASN A 32 -20.31 -4.93 3.53
C ASN A 32 -19.06 -4.89 4.40
N GLU A 33 -19.23 -5.06 5.72
CA GLU A 33 -18.15 -4.99 6.71
C GLU A 33 -16.98 -5.94 6.39
N LYS A 34 -17.27 -7.14 5.84
CA LYS A 34 -16.22 -8.09 5.44
C LYS A 34 -15.41 -7.59 4.25
N LEU A 35 -16.05 -6.91 3.30
CA LEU A 35 -15.34 -6.33 2.16
C LEU A 35 -14.50 -5.12 2.61
N LEU A 36 -15.05 -4.28 3.48
CA LEU A 36 -14.34 -3.14 4.06
C LEU A 36 -13.09 -3.62 4.82
N ASP A 37 -13.24 -4.61 5.70
CA ASP A 37 -12.14 -5.20 6.46
C ASP A 37 -11.02 -5.72 5.54
N ARG A 38 -11.38 -6.40 4.45
CA ARG A 38 -10.40 -6.86 3.45
C ARG A 38 -9.68 -5.71 2.75
N ILE A 39 -10.39 -4.64 2.38
CA ILE A 39 -9.80 -3.47 1.72
C ILE A 39 -8.83 -2.77 2.68
N CYS A 40 -9.28 -2.48 3.90
CA CYS A 40 -8.46 -1.87 4.93
C CYS A 40 -7.23 -2.73 5.28
N GLY A 41 -7.43 -4.02 5.49
CA GLY A 41 -6.36 -4.98 5.77
C GLY A 41 -5.35 -5.09 4.63
N SER A 42 -5.78 -4.96 3.37
CA SER A 42 -4.88 -4.96 2.21
C SER A 42 -3.99 -3.71 2.20
N LEU A 43 -4.57 -2.53 2.45
CA LEU A 43 -3.83 -1.27 2.47
C LEU A 43 -2.84 -1.21 3.65
N ILE A 44 -3.28 -1.62 4.84
CA ILE A 44 -2.43 -1.70 6.03
C ILE A 44 -1.34 -2.76 5.84
N GLY A 45 -1.71 -3.94 5.33
CA GLY A 45 -0.80 -5.04 5.07
C GLY A 45 0.29 -4.67 4.07
N MET A 46 -0.04 -3.90 3.03
CA MET A 46 0.93 -3.36 2.09
C MET A 46 1.94 -2.45 2.79
N ALA A 47 1.48 -1.49 3.60
CA ALA A 47 2.35 -0.57 4.33
C ALA A 47 3.25 -1.32 5.35
N LEU A 48 2.70 -2.31 6.05
CA LEU A 48 3.45 -3.15 6.99
C LEU A 48 4.51 -4.01 6.28
N GLY A 49 4.14 -4.63 5.16
CA GLY A 49 5.06 -5.45 4.36
C GLY A 49 6.26 -4.64 3.84
N ASP A 50 5.99 -3.42 3.40
CA ASP A 50 7.03 -2.48 2.95
C ASP A 50 7.97 -2.05 4.10
N ALA A 51 7.41 -1.63 5.24
CA ALA A 51 8.21 -1.25 6.41
C ALA A 51 9.06 -2.42 6.98
N LEU A 52 8.54 -3.65 6.96
CA LEU A 52 9.28 -4.86 7.34
C LEU A 52 10.39 -5.19 6.34
N GLY A 53 10.10 -5.12 5.04
CA GLY A 53 11.04 -5.44 3.97
C GLY A 53 12.19 -4.44 3.86
N ALA A 54 11.90 -3.15 4.06
CA ALA A 54 12.88 -2.07 3.93
C ALA A 54 14.06 -2.19 4.92
N HIS A 55 13.82 -2.78 6.10
CA HIS A 55 14.87 -3.04 7.09
C HIS A 55 15.96 -3.98 6.54
N VAL A 56 15.59 -4.95 5.71
CA VAL A 56 16.50 -5.97 5.17
C VAL A 56 16.72 -5.85 3.67
N GLU A 57 16.31 -4.73 3.07
CA GLU A 57 16.44 -4.50 1.64
C GLU A 57 17.90 -4.62 1.19
N PHE A 58 18.13 -5.37 0.10
CA PHE A 58 19.44 -5.71 -0.47
C PHE A 58 20.37 -6.56 0.42
N ARG A 59 19.86 -7.18 1.50
CA ARG A 59 20.61 -8.16 2.27
C ARG A 59 20.60 -9.54 1.58
N PRO A 60 21.71 -10.31 1.65
CA PRO A 60 21.74 -11.67 1.13
C PRO A 60 20.88 -12.61 1.98
N HIS A 61 20.48 -13.74 1.43
CA HIS A 61 19.59 -14.68 2.12
C HIS A 61 20.19 -15.22 3.42
N GLU A 62 21.51 -15.49 3.44
CA GLU A 62 22.25 -15.98 4.60
C GLU A 62 22.18 -14.98 5.77
N TYR A 63 22.12 -13.67 5.48
CA TYR A 63 21.94 -12.65 6.51
C TYR A 63 20.58 -12.79 7.19
N LEU A 64 19.51 -13.11 6.46
CA LEU A 64 18.16 -13.27 6.99
C LEU A 64 18.02 -14.51 7.87
N LEU A 65 18.78 -15.58 7.54
CA LEU A 65 18.83 -16.79 8.37
C LEU A 65 19.51 -16.51 9.72
N ALA A 66 20.60 -15.73 9.70
CA ALA A 66 21.32 -15.33 10.91
C ALA A 66 20.60 -14.24 11.72
N ASN A 67 19.88 -13.33 11.04
CA ASN A 67 19.22 -12.17 11.62
C ASN A 67 17.75 -12.11 11.17
N PRO A 68 16.91 -13.04 11.65
CA PRO A 68 15.50 -13.08 11.26
C PRO A 68 14.75 -11.83 11.74
N VAL A 69 13.96 -11.23 10.86
CA VAL A 69 13.06 -10.11 11.18
C VAL A 69 11.91 -10.64 12.02
N LYS A 70 11.80 -10.15 13.26
CA LYS A 70 10.76 -10.60 14.22
C LYS A 70 9.78 -9.51 14.62
N ASP A 71 10.11 -8.26 14.32
CA ASP A 71 9.31 -7.09 14.64
C ASP A 71 9.57 -6.00 13.59
N LEU A 72 8.80 -4.91 13.65
CA LEU A 72 9.14 -3.69 12.97
C LEU A 72 10.44 -3.14 13.57
N GLU A 73 11.47 -3.03 12.75
CA GLU A 73 12.78 -2.54 13.14
C GLU A 73 13.18 -1.35 12.27
N GLY A 74 13.90 -0.39 12.86
CA GLY A 74 14.48 0.73 12.10
C GLY A 74 15.85 0.35 11.52
N GLY A 75 16.49 1.27 10.81
CA GLY A 75 17.79 1.04 10.17
C GLY A 75 17.65 0.57 8.72
N GLY A 76 18.32 -0.53 8.38
CA GLY A 76 18.39 -1.02 7.01
C GLY A 76 19.22 -0.12 6.09
N THR A 77 19.14 -0.38 4.79
CA THR A 77 19.93 0.33 3.77
C THR A 77 19.69 1.84 3.78
N TRP A 78 18.47 2.28 4.14
CA TRP A 78 18.06 3.68 4.10
C TRP A 78 18.02 4.38 5.46
N GLY A 79 18.44 3.71 6.54
CA GLY A 79 18.45 4.30 7.89
C GLY A 79 17.07 4.75 8.38
N LEU A 80 16.02 3.97 8.11
CA LEU A 80 14.63 4.31 8.43
C LEU A 80 14.38 4.29 9.94
N LYS A 81 13.35 5.02 10.40
CA LYS A 81 12.83 4.85 11.76
C LYS A 81 12.02 3.56 11.85
N LYS A 82 11.88 3.00 13.06
CA LYS A 82 11.03 1.83 13.32
C LYS A 82 9.59 2.10 12.83
N GLY A 83 9.08 1.19 11.99
CA GLY A 83 7.72 1.28 11.42
C GLY A 83 7.53 2.32 10.32
N GLN A 84 8.60 2.97 9.86
CA GLN A 84 8.52 3.92 8.76
C GLN A 84 8.38 3.18 7.43
N VAL A 85 7.34 3.51 6.68
CA VAL A 85 7.12 3.03 5.31
C VAL A 85 8.13 3.71 4.37
N LEU A 86 8.67 2.94 3.43
CA LEU A 86 9.59 3.42 2.42
C LEU A 86 8.84 4.34 1.45
N SER A 87 9.44 5.48 1.11
CA SER A 87 8.85 6.45 0.17
C SER A 87 9.90 6.87 -0.84
N LEU A 88 9.50 6.91 -2.12
CA LEU A 88 10.36 7.27 -3.24
C LEU A 88 11.07 8.63 -3.05
N HIS A 89 10.45 9.57 -2.33
CA HIS A 89 11.03 10.90 -2.09
C HIS A 89 12.30 10.88 -1.23
N ARG A 90 12.66 9.73 -0.64
CA ARG A 90 13.89 9.54 0.15
C ARG A 90 14.97 8.71 -0.55
N ILE A 91 14.65 8.08 -1.67
CA ILE A 91 15.55 7.18 -2.40
C ILE A 91 16.24 7.89 -3.58
N LEU A 92 15.63 8.98 -4.06
CA LEU A 92 16.12 9.85 -5.14
C LEU A 92 16.40 11.25 -4.58
#